data_AF-T0N1U1-F1
#
_entry.id   AF-T0N1U1-F1
#
_cell.length_a   1.000
_cell.length_b   1.000
_cell.length_c   1.000
_cell.angle_alpha   90.00
_cell.angle_beta   90.00
_cell.angle_gamma   90.00
#
_symmetry.space_group_name_H-M   'P 1'
#
loop_
_entity.id
_entity.type
_entity.pdbx_description
1 polymer ?
#
loop_
_entity_poly.entity_id
_entity_poly.type
_entity_poly.pdbx_seq_one_letter_code
_entity_poly.pdbx_strand_id
1 'polypeptide(L)' 'DRSGGLGKEWKESVGYGKRWHVEIYFSGLKRTMGEVIKANRPDYIVQEIALKVQYYNVLREMTHAY' A
#
# COMPACT_ATOMS: atom_id res chain seq x y z
N ASP A 1 -36.18 -7.45 -1.43
CA ASP A 1 -34.89 -7.99 -1.88
C ASP A 1 -34.11 -8.49 -0.66
N ARG A 2 -33.98 -9.82 -0.51
CA ARG A 2 -33.32 -10.48 0.64
C ARG A 2 -31.90 -10.97 0.30
N SER A 3 -31.28 -10.44 -0.75
CA SER A 3 -29.96 -10.86 -1.22
C SER A 3 -28.78 -10.07 -0.63
N GLY A 4 -29.03 -8.96 0.09
CA GLY A 4 -27.99 -8.06 0.59
C GLY A 4 -27.17 -8.55 1.80
N GLY A 5 -27.60 -9.60 2.51
CA GLY A 5 -26.96 -10.09 3.75
C GLY A 5 -25.71 -10.94 3.51
N LEU A 6 -25.80 -11.93 2.63
CA LEU A 6 -24.70 -12.84 2.28
C LEU A 6 -23.45 -12.10 1.78
N GLY A 7 -23.64 -11.05 1.00
CA GLY A 7 -22.53 -10.26 0.48
C GLY A 7 -21.80 -9.45 1.54
N LYS A 8 -22.49 -9.01 2.60
CA LYS A 8 -21.88 -8.26 3.71
C LYS A 8 -21.14 -9.22 4.65
N GLU A 9 -21.78 -10.32 5.04
CA GLU A 9 -21.18 -11.35 5.90
C GLU A 9 -19.95 -11.99 5.24
N TRP A 10 -20.00 -12.28 3.93
CA TRP A 10 -18.84 -12.79 3.20
C TRP A 10 -17.70 -11.77 3.14
N LYS A 11 -18.00 -10.49 2.88
CA LYS A 11 -16.97 -9.43 2.85
C LYS A 11 -16.29 -9.27 4.20
N GLU A 12 -17.03 -9.40 5.30
CA GLU A 12 -16.49 -9.35 6.64
C GLU A 12 -15.66 -10.61 6.96
N SER A 13 -16.15 -11.81 6.60
CA SER A 13 -15.46 -13.08 6.88
C SER A 13 -14.11 -13.20 6.17
N VAL A 14 -13.99 -12.67 4.95
CA VAL A 14 -12.72 -12.63 4.21
C VAL A 14 -11.89 -11.38 4.48
N GLY A 15 -12.39 -10.46 5.32
CA GLY A 15 -11.73 -9.19 5.61
C GLY A 15 -11.54 -8.31 4.37
N TYR A 16 -12.49 -8.33 3.44
CA TYR A 16 -12.41 -7.67 2.13
C TYR A 16 -12.06 -6.18 2.23
N GLY A 17 -12.47 -5.49 3.31
CA GLY A 17 -12.09 -4.10 3.59
C GLY A 17 -10.57 -3.87 3.68
N LYS A 18 -9.79 -4.88 4.07
CA LYS A 18 -8.32 -4.81 4.17
C LYS A 18 -7.62 -4.63 2.82
N ARG A 19 -8.26 -5.04 1.73
CA ARG A 19 -7.74 -4.83 0.36
C ARG A 19 -7.51 -3.35 0.08
N TRP A 20 -8.49 -2.51 0.43
CA TRP A 20 -8.42 -1.08 0.16
C TRP A 20 -7.29 -0.41 0.93
N HIS A 21 -6.97 -0.86 2.14
CA HIS A 21 -5.82 -0.33 2.89
C HIS A 21 -4.50 -0.57 2.16
N VAL A 22 -4.33 -1.75 1.55
CA VAL A 22 -3.14 -2.10 0.76
C VAL A 22 -3.06 -1.25 -0.51
N GLU A 23 -4.18 -1.10 -1.24
CA GLU A 23 -4.24 -0.29 -2.46
C GLU A 23 -3.95 1.18 -2.19
N ILE A 24 -4.50 1.74 -1.11
CA ILE A 24 -4.24 3.12 -0.69
C ILE A 24 -2.76 3.30 -0.33
N TYR A 25 -2.17 2.36 0.42
CA TYR A 25 -0.76 2.42 0.79
C TYR A 25 0.15 2.46 -0.45
N PHE A 26 -0.02 1.50 -1.38
CA PHE A 26 0.82 1.45 -2.58
C PHE A 26 0.55 2.62 -3.54
N SER A 27 -0.69 3.08 -3.64
CA SER A 27 -1.01 4.28 -4.45
C SER A 27 -0.33 5.52 -3.89
N GLY A 28 -0.30 5.68 -2.56
CA GLY A 28 0.41 6.76 -1.89
C GLY A 28 1.93 6.67 -2.10
N LEU A 29 2.51 5.49 -1.84
CA LEU A 29 3.93 5.22 -2.06
C LEU A 29 4.38 5.64 -3.47
N LYS A 30 3.64 5.20 -4.49
CA LYS A 30 3.96 5.48 -5.90
C LYS A 30 3.87 6.96 -6.25
N ARG A 31 2.86 7.68 -5.75
CA ARG A 31 2.72 9.13 -5.98
C ARG A 31 3.80 9.94 -5.30
N THR A 32 4.20 9.56 -4.09
CA THR A 32 5.19 10.30 -3.30
C THR A 32 6.63 9.98 -3.72
N MET A 33 6.95 8.72 -4.00
CA MET A 33 8.32 8.27 -4.30
C MET A 33 8.61 8.10 -5.80
N GLY A 34 7.58 8.17 -6.64
CA GLY A 34 7.67 7.88 -8.06
C GLY A 34 7.76 6.39 -8.38
N GLU A 35 7.14 5.99 -9.49
CA GLU A 35 7.08 4.58 -9.94
C GLU A 35 8.38 4.09 -10.58
N VAL A 36 9.20 4.99 -11.12
CA VAL A 36 10.39 4.63 -11.89
C VAL A 36 11.52 4.16 -10.97
N ILE A 37 12.10 3.02 -11.28
CA ILE A 37 13.34 2.52 -10.68
C ILE A 37 14.51 2.89 -11.60
N LYS A 38 15.55 3.54 -11.06
CA LYS A 38 16.73 3.94 -11.84
C LYS A 38 17.80 2.85 -11.91
N ALA A 39 17.89 2.01 -10.89
CA ALA A 39 18.84 0.91 -10.86
C ALA A 39 18.57 -0.10 -11.99
N ASN A 40 19.64 -0.59 -12.65
CA ASN A 40 19.53 -1.67 -13.65
C ASN A 40 19.98 -3.04 -13.10
N ARG A 41 20.78 -3.05 -12.03
CA ARG A 41 21.28 -4.28 -11.42
C ARG A 41 20.23 -4.84 -10.45
N PRO A 42 19.92 -6.15 -10.48
CA PRO A 42 18.86 -6.74 -9.64
C PRO A 42 19.04 -6.47 -8.14
N ASP A 43 20.26 -6.55 -7.63
CA ASP A 43 20.60 -6.24 -6.25
C ASP A 43 20.28 -4.79 -5.88
N TYR A 44 20.58 -3.85 -6.78
CA TYR A 44 20.31 -2.43 -6.58
C TYR A 44 18.84 -2.06 -6.80
N ILE A 45 18.11 -2.78 -7.67
CA ILE A 45 16.66 -2.63 -7.83
C ILE A 45 15.95 -2.94 -6.51
N VAL A 46 16.31 -4.06 -5.87
CA VAL A 46 15.74 -4.44 -4.57
C VAL A 46 16.06 -3.39 -3.50
N GLN A 47 17.30 -2.91 -3.47
CA GLN A 47 17.70 -1.85 -2.53
C GLN A 47 16.94 -0.54 -2.77
N GLU A 48 16.76 -0.11 -4.02
CA GLU A 48 16.02 1.11 -4.35
C GLU A 48 14.55 0.99 -3.93
N ILE A 49 13.91 -0.15 -4.17
CA ILE A 49 12.53 -0.41 -3.73
C ILE A 49 12.43 -0.38 -2.21
N ALA A 50 13.33 -1.08 -1.50
CA ALA A 50 13.34 -1.12 -0.04
C ALA A 50 13.52 0.29 0.55
N LEU A 51 14.42 1.08 -0.03
CA LEU A 51 14.67 2.45 0.40
C LEU A 51 13.46 3.36 0.20
N LYS A 52 12.79 3.28 -0.96
CA LYS A 52 11.54 4.02 -1.22
C LYS A 52 10.44 3.67 -0.21
N VAL A 53 10.28 2.38 0.11
CA VAL A 53 9.31 1.92 1.11
C VAL A 53 9.66 2.45 2.50
N GLN A 54 10.92 2.34 2.92
CA GLN A 54 11.38 2.81 4.22
C GLN A 54 11.16 4.32 4.40
N TYR A 55 11.58 5.13 3.42
CA TYR A 55 11.36 6.58 3.50
C TYR A 55 9.88 6.95 3.52
N TYR A 56 9.03 6.22 2.80
CA TYR A 56 7.60 6.52 2.78
C TYR A 56 6.95 6.25 4.14
N ASN A 57 7.38 5.18 4.81
CA ASN A 57 6.93 4.88 6.18
C ASN A 57 7.33 5.99 7.15
N VAL A 58 8.59 6.45 7.10
CA VAL A 58 9.07 7.57 7.95
C VAL A 58 8.26 8.85 7.70
N LEU A 59 8.04 9.22 6.43
CA LEU A 59 7.25 10.41 6.09
C LEU A 59 5.80 10.31 6.58
N ARG A 60 5.18 9.13 6.46
CA ARG A 60 3.84 8.86 6.97
C ARG A 60 3.78 9.02 8.49
N GLU A 61 4.73 8.44 9.22
CA GLU A 61 4.80 8.58 10.68
C GLU A 61 4.97 10.04 11.10
N MET A 62 5.86 10.79 10.45
CA MET A 62 6.03 12.23 10.71
C MET A 62 4.73 13.01 10.46
N THR A 63 3.97 12.67 9.42
CA THR A 63 2.69 13.33 9.11
C THR A 63 1.62 13.05 10.18
N HIS A 64 1.68 11.89 10.84
CA HIS A 64 0.76 11.54 11.93
C HIS A 64 1.17 12.12 13.30
N ALA A 65 2.39 12.64 13.43
CA ALA A 65 2.94 13.19 14.67
C ALA A 65 2.64 14.69 14.88
N TYR A 66 2.12 15.37 13.87
CA TYR A 66 1.66 16.76 13.90
C TYR A 66 0.15 16.84 13.65
#